data_AF-A0A9N9P881-F1
#
_entry.id   AF-A0A9N9P881-F1
#
_cell.length_a   1.000
_cell.length_b   1.000
_cell.length_c   1.000
_cell.angle_alpha   90.00
_cell.angle_beta   90.00
_cell.angle_gamma   90.00
#
_symmetry.space_group_name_H-M   'P 1'
#
loop_
_entity.id
_entity.type
_entity.pdbx_description
1 polymer ?
#
loop_
_entity_poly.entity_id
_entity_poly.type
_entity_poly.pdbx_seq_one_letter_code
_entity_poly.pdbx_strand_id
1 'polypeptide(L)'
;MPLSILLERHIIKSSEKLGKSNVKVFCKACVEVLGEEAGKNNSFPNKTDRIIQHLNKCAHFMEKMTSEERYEIFALSNKKGISNEKRPTSTSFSYDTASNSSKASST
;
A
#
# COMPACT_ATOMS: atom_id res chain seq x y z
N MET A 1 7.70 -11.45 12.88
CA MET A 1 8.00 -11.22 11.45
C MET A 1 8.81 -9.94 11.34
N PRO A 2 10.07 -9.99 10.91
CA PRO A 2 10.80 -8.77 10.58
C PRO A 2 10.08 -8.02 9.45
N LEU A 3 10.10 -6.69 9.48
CA LEU A 3 9.69 -5.90 8.32
C LEU A 3 10.63 -6.22 7.17
N SER A 4 10.08 -6.34 5.97
CA SER A 4 10.90 -6.52 4.78
C SER A 4 11.81 -5.31 4.60
N ILE A 5 13.10 -5.55 4.38
CA ILE A 5 14.12 -4.51 4.16
C ILE A 5 13.67 -3.49 3.10
N LEU A 6 12.92 -3.95 2.10
CA LEU A 6 12.30 -3.11 1.08
C LEU A 6 11.39 -2.03 1.68
N LEU A 7 10.49 -2.38 2.59
CA LEU A 7 9.59 -1.41 3.24
C LEU A 7 10.37 -0.43 4.11
N GLU A 8 11.42 -0.89 4.79
CA GLU A 8 12.25 -0.06 5.67
C GLU A 8 12.96 1.07 4.91
N ARG A 9 13.23 0.92 3.61
CA ARG A 9 13.83 1.98 2.77
C ARG A 9 12.87 3.12 2.46
N HIS A 10 11.56 2.87 2.51
CA HIS A 10 10.52 3.84 2.15
C HIS A 10 9.77 4.42 3.34
N ILE A 11 10.13 4.00 4.56
CA ILE A 11 9.56 4.53 5.80
C ILE A 11 10.65 5.08 6.70
N ILE A 12 10.27 6.05 7.53
CA ILE A 12 11.11 6.59 8.59
C ILE A 12 10.52 6.11 9.91
N LYS A 13 11.28 5.29 10.65
CA LYS A 13 10.88 4.83 11.99
C LYS A 13 11.15 5.94 13.00
N SER A 14 10.13 6.29 13.78
CA SER A 14 10.28 7.17 14.93
C SER A 14 10.60 6.37 16.19
N SER A 15 11.27 7.01 17.15
CA SER A 15 11.35 6.54 18.54
C SER A 15 10.05 6.80 19.31
N GLU A 16 9.13 7.61 18.75
CA GLU A 16 7.84 7.90 19.36
C GLU A 16 6.92 6.67 19.36
N LYS A 17 6.32 6.41 20.53
CA LYS A 17 5.32 5.35 20.68
C LYS A 17 3.96 5.83 20.18
N LEU A 18 3.37 5.05 19.27
CA LEU A 18 1.96 5.13 18.91
C LEU A 18 1.17 4.18 19.84
N GLY A 19 0.80 4.69 21.03
CA GLY A 19 0.06 3.94 22.05
C GLY A 19 0.95 3.05 22.93
N LYS A 20 0.43 1.89 23.35
CA LYS A 20 1.08 1.03 24.38
C LYS A 20 2.37 0.33 23.90
N SER A 21 2.47 -0.01 22.61
CA SER A 21 3.57 -0.87 22.12
C SER A 21 3.99 -0.66 20.66
N ASN A 22 3.22 0.09 19.86
CA ASN A 22 3.61 0.34 18.47
C ASN A 22 4.50 1.58 18.42
N VAL A 23 5.47 1.60 17.51
CA VAL A 23 6.22 2.82 17.17
C VAL A 23 5.55 3.52 15.99
N LYS A 24 5.65 4.85 15.96
CA LYS A 24 5.24 5.64 14.80
C LYS A 24 6.20 5.41 13.65
N VAL A 25 5.64 5.30 12.45
CA VAL A 25 6.39 5.34 11.19
C VAL A 25 5.77 6.38 10.28
N PHE A 26 6.63 6.97 9.47
CA PHE A 26 6.26 7.99 8.49
C PHE A 26 6.64 7.52 7.09
N CYS A 27 5.93 7.98 6.08
CA CYS A 27 6.33 7.76 4.69
C CYS A 27 7.47 8.70 4.32
N LYS A 28 8.58 8.14 3.83
CA LYS A 28 9.76 8.93 3.42
C LYS A 28 9.41 9.92 2.30
N ALA A 29 8.66 9.48 1.29
CA ALA A 29 8.23 10.34 0.19
C ALA A 29 7.36 11.52 0.65
N CYS A 30 6.44 11.29 1.59
CA CYS A 30 5.63 12.37 2.16
C CYS A 30 6.48 13.41 2.89
N VAL A 31 7.46 12.98 3.68
CA VAL A 31 8.36 13.88 4.42
C VAL A 31 9.23 14.70 3.46
N GLU A 32 9.72 14.09 2.40
CA GLU A 32 10.56 14.77 1.41
C GLU A 32 9.77 15.79 0.57
N VAL A 33 8.51 15.51 0.23
CA VAL A 33 7.69 16.40 -0.62
C VAL A 33 6.94 17.46 0.19
N LEU A 34 6.34 17.09 1.32
CA LEU A 34 5.52 17.99 2.15
C LEU A 34 6.34 18.70 3.25
N GLY A 35 7.58 18.28 3.47
CA GLY A 35 8.40 18.73 4.60
C GLY A 35 8.14 17.95 5.89
N GLU A 36 8.97 18.19 6.90
CA GLU A 36 8.95 17.40 8.14
C GLU A 36 7.63 17.49 8.90
N GLU A 37 7.09 18.69 9.14
CA GLU A 37 5.86 18.83 9.94
C GLU A 37 4.65 18.19 9.25
N ALA A 38 4.39 18.56 8.00
CA ALA A 38 3.24 18.05 7.25
C ALA A 38 3.40 16.56 6.90
N GLY A 39 4.60 16.11 6.56
CA GLY A 39 4.89 14.71 6.28
C GLY A 39 4.79 13.80 7.51
N LYS A 40 5.25 14.28 8.69
CA LYS A 40 5.16 13.54 9.95
C LYS A 40 3.72 13.50 10.51
N ASN A 41 2.84 14.43 10.11
CA ASN A 41 1.44 14.41 10.51
C ASN A 41 0.71 13.14 10.04
N ASN A 42 1.09 12.61 8.86
CA ASN A 42 0.55 11.37 8.29
C ASN A 42 1.22 10.10 8.88
N SER A 43 1.43 10.07 10.19
CA SER A 43 2.04 8.93 10.88
C SER A 43 1.10 7.72 10.96
N PHE A 44 1.67 6.52 10.91
CA PHE A 44 0.93 5.26 11.03
C PHE A 44 1.65 4.26 11.95
N PRO A 45 0.97 3.20 12.42
CA PRO A 45 1.62 2.16 13.23
C PRO A 45 2.65 1.37 12.41
N ASN A 46 3.74 0.94 13.06
CA ASN A 46 4.74 0.06 12.47
C ASN A 46 4.23 -1.38 12.25
N LYS A 47 3.32 -1.53 11.28
CA LYS A 47 2.73 -2.80 10.85
C LYS A 47 2.77 -2.86 9.33
N THR A 48 3.31 -3.95 8.78
CA THR A 48 3.43 -4.19 7.33
C THR A 48 2.15 -3.84 6.56
N ASP A 49 1.00 -4.36 6.99
CA ASP A 49 -0.29 -4.13 6.32
C ASP A 49 -0.65 -2.63 6.27
N ARG A 50 -0.32 -1.86 7.32
CA ARG A 50 -0.61 -0.42 7.38
C ARG A 50 0.35 0.40 6.54
N ILE A 51 1.61 -0.02 6.49
CA ILE A 51 2.62 0.59 5.62
C ILE A 51 2.20 0.40 4.15
N ILE A 52 1.92 -0.84 3.74
CA ILE A 52 1.52 -1.14 2.36
C ILE A 52 0.24 -0.38 1.98
N GLN A 53 -0.75 -0.35 2.88
CA GLN A 53 -1.99 0.39 2.65
C GLN A 53 -1.75 1.89 2.42
N HIS A 54 -0.83 2.51 3.16
CA HIS A 54 -0.46 3.91 2.94
C HIS A 54 0.29 4.08 1.61
N LEU A 55 1.32 3.29 1.36
CA LEU A 55 2.13 3.39 0.14
C LEU A 55 1.28 3.25 -1.13
N ASN A 56 0.30 2.34 -1.12
CA ASN A 56 -0.61 2.15 -2.25
C ASN A 56 -1.51 3.37 -2.53
N LYS A 57 -1.80 4.19 -1.52
CA LYS A 57 -2.64 5.40 -1.66
C LYS A 57 -1.82 6.69 -1.75
N CYS A 58 -0.52 6.63 -1.54
CA CYS A 58 0.33 7.79 -1.46
C CYS A 58 0.78 8.22 -2.86
N ALA A 59 0.22 9.34 -3.35
CA ALA A 59 0.59 9.89 -4.66
C ALA A 59 2.09 10.18 -4.77
N HIS A 60 2.68 10.81 -3.74
CA HIS A 60 4.11 11.13 -3.70
C HIS A 60 5.00 9.88 -3.79
N PHE A 61 4.57 8.78 -3.17
CA PHE A 61 5.27 7.51 -3.29
C PHE A 61 5.13 6.93 -4.69
N MET A 62 3.92 6.96 -5.26
CA MET A 62 3.63 6.41 -6.58
C MET A 62 4.32 7.17 -7.71
N GLU A 63 4.55 8.47 -7.56
CA GLU A 63 5.29 9.31 -8.51
C GLU A 63 6.80 9.11 -8.41
N LYS A 64 7.34 8.86 -7.21
CA LYS A 64 8.78 8.71 -6.97
C LYS A 64 9.32 7.32 -7.30
N MET A 65 8.47 6.29 -7.24
CA MET A 65 8.89 4.89 -7.33
C MET A 65 8.65 4.27 -8.71
N THR A 66 9.55 3.38 -9.10
CA THR A 66 9.41 2.61 -10.34
C THR A 66 8.28 1.57 -10.25
N SER A 67 7.82 1.07 -11.40
CA SER A 67 6.75 0.07 -11.44
C SER A 67 7.19 -1.26 -10.83
N GLU A 68 8.46 -1.62 -11.00
CA GLU A 68 9.09 -2.83 -10.49
C GLU A 68 9.13 -2.82 -8.95
N GLU A 69 9.65 -1.74 -8.35
CA GLU A 69 9.73 -1.63 -6.89
C GLU A 69 8.33 -1.60 -6.25
N ARG A 70 7.35 -0.95 -6.90
CA ARG A 70 5.95 -0.95 -6.46
C ARG A 70 5.37 -2.36 -6.47
N TYR A 71 5.61 -3.13 -7.53
CA TYR A 71 5.16 -4.52 -7.62
C TYR A 71 5.75 -5.38 -6.49
N GLU A 72 7.06 -5.28 -6.24
CA GLU A 72 7.71 -6.03 -5.16
C GLU A 72 7.12 -5.70 -3.78
N ILE A 73 6.89 -4.41 -3.51
CA ILE A 73 6.31 -3.94 -2.24
C ILE A 73 4.88 -4.45 -2.07
N PHE A 74 4.06 -4.40 -3.12
CA PHE A 74 2.68 -4.86 -3.05
C PHE A 74 2.55 -6.39 -3.01
N ALA A 75 3.48 -7.11 -3.61
CA ALA A 75 3.57 -8.57 -3.50
C ALA A 75 3.81 -9.04 -2.05
N LEU A 76 4.38 -8.19 -1.17
CA LEU A 76 4.54 -8.50 0.26
C LEU A 76 3.20 -8.62 1.00
N SER A 77 2.14 -7.94 0.52
CA SER A 77 0.81 -8.02 1.11
C SER A 77 0.20 -9.42 0.99
N ASN A 78 0.55 -10.14 -0.07
CA ASN A 78 -0.05 -11.43 -0.40
C ASN A 78 0.63 -12.61 0.32
N LYS A 79 1.80 -12.39 0.94
CA LYS A 79 2.54 -13.45 1.65
C LYS A 79 1.96 -13.81 3.02
N LYS A 80 0.99 -13.05 3.53
CA LYS A 80 0.37 -13.31 4.84
C LYS A 80 -0.69 -14.43 4.81
N GLY A 81 -0.98 -15.00 3.64
CA GLY A 81 -2.05 -16.00 3.45
C GLY A 81 -1.64 -17.34 2.82
N ILE A 82 -0.36 -17.60 2.53
CA ILE A 82 0.04 -18.89 1.92
C ILE A 82 0.78 -19.74 2.96
N SER A 83 0.02 -20.24 3.94
CA SER A 83 0.23 -21.60 4.44
C SER A 83 -0.72 -22.52 3.70
N ASN A 84 -0.42 -22.79 2.43
CA ASN A 84 -0.59 -24.12 1.84
C ASN A 84 -0.18 -24.07 0.37
N GLU A 85 0.63 -25.05 -0.01
CA GLU A 85 0.80 -25.46 -1.39
C GLU A 85 -0.54 -25.48 -2.14
N LYS A 86 -0.59 -24.78 -3.27
CA LYS A 86 -0.90 -25.37 -4.59
C LYS A 86 -0.71 -24.33 -5.69
N ARG A 87 0.36 -24.58 -6.46
CA ARG A 87 0.58 -24.38 -7.91
C ARG A 87 -0.51 -23.59 -8.67
N PRO A 88 -0.15 -22.56 -9.46
CA PRO A 88 -1.12 -21.74 -10.17
C PRO A 88 -1.74 -22.51 -11.34
N THR A 89 -3.06 -22.67 -11.31
CA THR A 89 -3.85 -22.92 -12.51
C THR A 89 -4.48 -21.59 -12.92
N SER A 90 -4.10 -21.15 -14.10
CA SER A 90 -4.72 -20.07 -14.87
C SER A 90 -6.23 -20.08 -14.76
N THR A 91 -6.84 -18.96 -14.37
CA THR A 91 -8.25 -18.69 -14.70
C THR A 91 -8.36 -17.26 -15.18
N SER A 92 -8.95 -17.19 -16.36
CA SER A 92 -9.07 -16.11 -17.32
C SER A 92 -9.57 -14.79 -16.76
N PHE A 93 -8.98 -13.71 -17.29
CA PHE A 93 -9.62 -12.40 -17.37
C PHE A 93 -10.99 -12.54 -18.06
N SER A 94 -12.06 -12.28 -17.34
CA SER A 94 -13.36 -11.95 -17.93
C SER A 94 -13.52 -10.44 -17.82
N TYR A 95 -13.47 -9.76 -18.97
CA TYR A 95 -13.94 -8.39 -19.10
C TYR A 95 -15.47 -8.46 -19.22
N ASP A 96 -16.20 -7.82 -18.32
CA ASP A 96 -17.59 -7.47 -18.57
C ASP A 96 -17.61 -6.04 -19.12
N THR A 97 -17.58 -5.96 -20.46
CA THR A 97 -17.99 -4.77 -21.21
C THR A 97 -19.45 -4.99 -21.62
N ALA A 98 -20.38 -4.27 -21.01
CA ALA A 98 -21.73 -4.15 -21.54
C ALA A 98 -22.17 -2.68 -21.54
N SER A 99 -22.24 -2.13 -22.75
CA SER A 99 -22.73 -0.80 -23.10
C SER A 99 -24.22 -0.61 -22.79
N ASN A 100 -24.54 0.64 -22.46
CA ASN A 100 -25.83 1.32 -22.41
C ASN A 100 -26.94 0.80 -23.35
N SER A 101 -28.18 0.77 -22.84
CA SER A 101 -29.31 1.61 -23.30
C SER A 101 -30.65 0.93 -23.00
N SER A 102 -31.55 1.63 -22.29
CA SER A 102 -33.00 1.51 -22.52
C SER A 102 -33.74 2.72 -21.96
N LYS A 103 -34.37 3.45 -22.88
CA LYS A 103 -35.39 4.47 -22.68
C LYS A 103 -36.52 3.96 -21.78
N ALA A 104 -36.94 4.75 -20.81
CA ALA A 104 -38.26 4.70 -20.22
C ALA A 104 -38.70 6.12 -19.90
N SER A 105 -39.84 6.55 -20.47
CA SER A 105 -40.78 7.51 -19.88
C SER A 105 -41.99 7.58 -20.78
N SER A 106 -43.04 6.87 -20.38
CA SER A 106 -44.42 7.07 -20.78
C SER A 106 -45.16 7.57 -19.55
N THR A 107 -45.72 8.77 -19.62
CA THR A 107 -47.05 9.19 -19.12
C THR A 107 -47.26 10.64 -19.50
#